data_AF-A0A9W7M733-F1
#
_entry.id   AF-A0A9W7M733-F1
#
_cell.length_a   1.000
_cell.length_b   1.000
_cell.length_c   1.000
_cell.angle_alpha   90.00
_cell.angle_beta   90.00
_cell.angle_gamma   90.00
#
_symmetry.space_group_name_H-M   'P 1'
#
loop_
_entity.id
_entity.type
_entity.pdbx_description
1 polymer ?
#
loop_
_entity_poly.entity_id
_entity_poly.type
_entity_poly.pdbx_seq_one_letter_code
_entity_poly.pdbx_strand_id
1 'polypeptide(L)'
;MDKINNSKMETLSASNNIYFKLSIFKTKQLLIAPTSTLGGAALSLRYANLIILIEKLVLSPHLIRVDARDDLYSMLPTTMRNALRVKLKPYAKTLASSMYDASLAAEWSQALVRILEWLAPLAHNIIRWQSEHNFEEQQMVSRSNVLLVQTLHFADRAKMEAAITELLVGLNYVYRIGKAHNEKALPESTGIGCNQYALQGDGIR
;
A
#
# COMPACT_ATOMS: atom_id res chain seq x y z
N MET A 1 -77.20 -14.17 20.42
CA MET A 1 -76.43 -14.11 19.17
C MET A 1 -75.21 -13.23 19.39
N ASP A 2 -74.25 -13.83 20.09
CA ASP A 2 -72.79 -13.84 19.95
C ASP A 2 -72.05 -12.56 19.56
N LYS A 3 -71.43 -11.97 20.58
CA LYS A 3 -70.32 -11.02 20.50
C LYS A 3 -69.03 -11.83 20.30
N ILE A 4 -68.49 -11.85 19.08
CA ILE A 4 -67.20 -12.49 18.78
C ILE A 4 -66.09 -11.50 19.12
N ASN A 5 -65.36 -11.81 20.19
CA ASN A 5 -64.15 -11.12 20.61
C ASN A 5 -63.00 -11.49 19.66
N ASN A 6 -62.52 -10.53 18.86
CA ASN A 6 -61.31 -10.70 18.09
C ASN A 6 -60.10 -10.23 18.90
N SER A 7 -59.57 -11.11 19.77
CA SER A 7 -58.33 -10.88 20.53
C SER A 7 -57.24 -11.84 20.08
N LYS A 8 -56.75 -11.74 18.84
CA LYS A 8 -55.49 -12.42 18.47
C LYS A 8 -54.87 -11.91 17.18
N MET A 9 -54.37 -10.67 17.16
CA MET A 9 -53.42 -10.30 16.11
C MET A 9 -52.42 -9.22 16.52
N GLU A 10 -51.74 -9.41 17.65
CA GLU A 10 -50.60 -8.57 18.04
C GLU A 10 -49.41 -9.44 18.50
N THR A 11 -48.95 -10.39 17.68
CA THR A 11 -47.74 -11.16 18.02
C THR A 11 -46.85 -11.50 16.80
N LEU A 12 -46.81 -10.65 15.77
CA LEU A 12 -45.93 -10.87 14.60
C LEU A 12 -44.94 -9.73 14.29
N SER A 13 -45.00 -8.60 15.01
CA SER A 13 -44.11 -7.45 14.75
C SER A 13 -42.79 -7.51 15.55
N ALA A 14 -42.81 -8.02 16.79
CA ALA A 14 -41.62 -8.06 17.65
C ALA A 14 -40.58 -9.09 17.18
N SER A 15 -41.02 -10.22 16.63
CA SER A 15 -40.15 -11.33 16.22
C SER A 15 -39.24 -10.95 15.05
N ASN A 16 -39.76 -10.21 14.05
CA ASN A 16 -38.98 -9.82 12.87
C ASN A 16 -37.81 -8.90 13.22
N ASN A 17 -37.99 -8.01 14.21
CA ASN A 17 -36.93 -7.13 14.69
C ASN A 17 -35.84 -7.93 15.44
N ILE A 18 -36.24 -8.91 16.24
CA ILE A 18 -35.30 -9.79 16.97
C ILE A 18 -34.49 -10.64 15.99
N TYR A 19 -35.11 -11.27 15.00
CA TYR A 19 -34.42 -12.05 13.98
C TYR A 19 -33.46 -11.19 13.14
N PHE A 20 -33.85 -9.96 12.82
CA PHE A 20 -33.00 -8.99 12.13
C PHE A 20 -31.83 -8.52 13.00
N LYS A 21 -32.06 -8.28 14.30
CA LYS A 21 -31.01 -7.93 15.25
C LYS A 21 -30.03 -9.09 15.43
N LEU A 22 -30.52 -10.31 15.63
CA LEU A 22 -29.68 -11.51 15.75
C LEU A 22 -28.92 -11.80 14.46
N SER A 23 -29.52 -11.63 13.28
CA SER A 23 -28.81 -11.80 12.02
C SER A 23 -27.71 -10.75 11.86
N ILE A 24 -27.97 -9.48 12.19
CA ILE A 24 -26.95 -8.42 12.22
C ILE A 24 -25.84 -8.70 13.23
N PHE A 25 -26.17 -9.16 14.44
CA PHE A 25 -25.14 -9.49 15.44
C PHE A 25 -24.30 -10.69 14.99
N LYS A 26 -24.92 -11.69 14.36
CA LYS A 26 -24.24 -12.88 13.85
C LYS A 26 -23.37 -12.55 12.64
N THR A 27 -23.78 -11.64 11.75
CA THR A 27 -22.94 -11.15 10.66
C THR A 27 -21.80 -10.27 11.18
N LYS A 28 -22.03 -9.40 12.16
CA LYS A 28 -20.94 -8.64 12.82
C LYS A 28 -19.89 -9.56 13.42
N GLN A 29 -20.31 -10.68 14.03
CA GLN A 29 -19.41 -11.67 14.62
C GLN A 29 -18.58 -12.43 13.56
N LEU A 30 -19.12 -12.66 12.36
CA LEU A 30 -18.39 -13.23 11.22
C LEU A 30 -17.39 -12.27 10.55
N LEU A 31 -17.49 -10.96 10.83
CA LEU A 31 -16.54 -9.94 10.36
C LEU A 31 -15.39 -9.68 11.36
N ILE A 32 -15.46 -10.30 12.56
CA ILE A 32 -14.40 -10.22 13.56
C ILE A 32 -13.24 -11.09 13.10
N ALA A 33 -12.26 -10.45 12.49
CA ALA A 33 -11.03 -11.13 12.11
C ALA A 33 -10.10 -11.24 13.33
N PRO A 34 -9.38 -12.36 13.51
CA PRO A 34 -8.39 -12.51 14.59
C PRO A 34 -7.34 -11.39 14.56
N THR A 35 -6.74 -11.05 15.70
CA THR A 35 -5.65 -10.04 15.75
C THR A 35 -4.40 -10.45 14.97
N SER A 36 -4.29 -11.72 14.58
CA SER A 36 -3.27 -12.24 13.67
C SER A 36 -3.53 -11.89 12.21
N THR A 37 -4.72 -11.38 11.85
CA THR A 37 -5.03 -10.91 10.49
C THR A 37 -4.94 -9.40 10.38
N LEU A 38 -4.87 -8.89 9.15
CA LEU A 38 -4.84 -7.45 8.90
C LEU A 38 -6.11 -6.74 9.37
N GLY A 39 -7.27 -7.37 9.23
CA GLY A 39 -8.56 -6.83 9.68
C GLY A 39 -8.64 -6.70 11.18
N GLY A 40 -8.23 -7.73 11.92
CA GLY A 40 -8.24 -7.70 13.39
C GLY A 40 -7.20 -6.76 13.99
N ALA A 41 -6.11 -6.51 13.26
CA ALA A 41 -5.09 -5.53 13.61
C ALA A 41 -5.39 -4.09 13.11
N ALA A 42 -6.53 -3.87 12.41
CA ALA A 42 -6.88 -2.62 11.76
C ALA A 42 -5.81 -2.07 10.77
N LEU A 43 -5.10 -2.98 10.09
CA LEU A 43 -4.03 -2.66 9.13
C LEU A 43 -4.47 -2.77 7.66
N SER A 44 -5.63 -3.36 7.37
CA SER A 44 -6.07 -3.67 6.00
C SER A 44 -6.01 -2.46 5.06
N LEU A 45 -6.58 -1.31 5.46
CA LEU A 45 -6.58 -0.08 4.65
C LEU A 45 -5.18 0.50 4.48
N ARG A 46 -4.40 0.51 5.55
CA ARG A 46 -3.03 1.01 5.53
C ARG A 46 -2.15 0.20 4.58
N TYR A 47 -2.27 -1.12 4.58
CA TYR A 47 -1.51 -1.99 3.69
C TYR A 47 -2.02 -1.98 2.26
N ALA A 48 -3.34 -1.83 2.05
CA ALA A 48 -3.88 -1.65 0.71
C ALA A 48 -3.29 -0.40 0.02
N ASN A 49 -3.28 0.75 0.72
CA ASN A 49 -2.69 1.98 0.20
C ASN A 49 -1.21 1.81 -0.16
N LEU A 50 -0.47 1.09 0.69
CA LEU A 50 0.95 0.81 0.46
C LEU A 50 1.16 -0.07 -0.78
N ILE A 51 0.40 -1.16 -0.92
CA ILE A 51 0.49 -2.07 -2.06
C ILE A 51 0.17 -1.33 -3.38
N ILE A 52 -0.89 -0.52 -3.39
CA ILE A 52 -1.27 0.30 -4.56
C ILE A 52 -0.18 1.31 -4.90
N LEU A 53 0.46 1.93 -3.90
CA LEU A 53 1.59 2.82 -4.14
C LEU A 53 2.75 2.05 -4.78
N ILE A 54 3.14 0.89 -4.23
CA ILE A 54 4.22 0.06 -4.80
C ILE A 54 3.89 -0.34 -6.25
N GLU A 55 2.66 -0.77 -6.53
CA GLU A 55 2.21 -1.14 -7.88
C GLU A 55 2.46 0.01 -8.87
N LYS A 56 2.05 1.23 -8.51
CA LYS A 56 2.29 2.42 -9.32
C LYS A 56 3.78 2.69 -9.54
N LEU A 57 4.61 2.48 -8.53
CA LEU A 57 6.07 2.68 -8.63
C LEU A 57 6.74 1.63 -9.52
N VAL A 58 6.24 0.39 -9.54
CA VAL A 58 6.72 -0.67 -10.43
C VAL A 58 6.34 -0.37 -11.88
N LEU A 59 5.12 0.11 -12.13
CA LEU A 59 4.66 0.48 -13.47
C LEU A 59 5.32 1.76 -14.00
N SER A 60 5.60 2.71 -13.10
CA SER A 60 6.15 4.02 -13.45
C SER A 60 7.34 4.39 -12.55
N PRO A 61 8.52 3.76 -12.73
CA PRO A 61 9.70 4.01 -11.89
C PRO A 61 10.21 5.46 -11.97
N HIS A 62 9.89 6.17 -13.05
CA HIS A 62 10.26 7.56 -13.29
C HIS A 62 9.48 8.55 -12.40
N LEU A 63 8.36 8.14 -11.80
CA LEU A 63 7.57 8.98 -10.89
C LEU A 63 8.12 9.00 -9.46
N ILE A 64 9.18 8.23 -9.16
CA ILE A 64 9.85 8.21 -7.87
C ILE A 64 10.70 9.48 -7.73
N ARG A 65 10.04 10.59 -7.37
CA ARG A 65 10.72 11.74 -6.77
C ARG A 65 11.10 11.38 -5.32
N VAL A 66 12.07 12.10 -4.76
CA VAL A 66 12.59 11.84 -3.40
C VAL A 66 11.48 11.93 -2.34
N ASP A 67 10.47 12.78 -2.58
CA ASP A 67 9.26 12.94 -1.76
C ASP A 67 8.40 11.66 -1.68
N ALA A 68 8.16 10.97 -2.79
CA ALA A 68 7.35 9.75 -2.83
C ALA A 68 7.96 8.59 -2.02
N ARG A 69 9.30 8.58 -1.90
CA ARG A 69 10.01 7.62 -1.04
C ARG A 69 9.70 7.92 0.43
N ASP A 70 9.82 9.17 0.85
CA ASP A 70 9.59 9.57 2.24
C ASP A 70 8.13 9.32 2.66
N ASP A 71 7.18 9.53 1.75
CA ASP A 71 5.76 9.18 1.93
C ASP A 71 5.57 7.67 2.10
N LEU A 72 6.21 6.84 1.26
CA LEU A 72 6.17 5.39 1.41
C LEU A 72 6.69 4.95 2.79
N TYR A 73 7.81 5.53 3.25
CA TYR A 73 8.36 5.22 4.57
C TYR A 73 7.51 5.76 5.72
N SER A 74 6.82 6.89 5.57
CA SER A 74 5.92 7.44 6.59
C SER A 74 4.67 6.58 6.75
N MET A 75 4.17 6.02 5.65
CA MET A 75 3.00 5.13 5.60
C MET A 75 3.28 3.73 6.21
N LEU A 76 4.53 3.31 6.35
CA LEU A 76 4.87 2.03 7.01
C LEU A 76 4.57 2.06 8.52
N PRO A 77 3.93 1.02 9.09
CA PRO A 77 3.88 0.84 10.54
C PRO A 77 5.27 0.80 11.15
N THR A 78 5.39 1.27 12.39
CA THR A 78 6.64 1.29 13.17
C THR A 78 7.33 -0.08 13.19
N THR A 79 6.56 -1.16 13.35
CA THR A 79 7.04 -2.54 13.35
C THR A 79 7.74 -2.91 12.04
N MET A 80 7.12 -2.55 10.92
CA MET A 80 7.62 -2.85 9.58
C MET A 80 8.83 -1.98 9.22
N ARG A 81 8.83 -0.69 9.62
CA ARG A 81 10.01 0.17 9.46
C ARG A 81 11.25 -0.39 10.17
N ASN A 82 11.06 -0.94 11.36
CA ASN A 82 12.16 -1.53 12.13
C ASN A 82 12.68 -2.81 11.47
N ALA A 83 11.77 -3.70 11.04
CA ALA A 83 12.13 -4.92 10.30
C ALA A 83 12.89 -4.58 8.99
N LEU A 84 12.38 -3.60 8.24
CA LEU A 84 12.98 -3.14 6.99
C LEU A 84 14.36 -2.51 7.24
N ARG A 85 14.54 -1.71 8.30
CA ARG A 85 15.87 -1.19 8.68
C ARG A 85 16.86 -2.30 8.98
N VAL A 86 16.46 -3.33 9.73
CA VAL A 86 17.33 -4.47 10.04
C VAL A 86 17.70 -5.25 8.78
N LYS A 87 16.73 -5.48 7.90
CA LYS A 87 16.96 -6.21 6.63
C LYS A 87 17.78 -5.40 5.63
N LEU A 88 17.56 -4.09 5.52
CA LEU A 88 18.29 -3.22 4.59
C LEU A 88 19.67 -2.79 5.11
N LYS A 89 19.96 -2.86 6.42
CA LYS A 89 21.26 -2.45 6.99
C LYS A 89 22.46 -3.27 6.46
N PRO A 90 22.39 -4.61 6.34
CA PRO A 90 23.40 -5.40 5.65
C PRO A 90 23.54 -4.98 4.19
N TYR A 91 22.42 -4.86 3.48
CA TYR A 91 22.41 -4.44 2.09
C TYR A 91 23.03 -3.05 1.93
N ALA A 92 22.75 -2.06 2.76
CA ALA A 92 23.35 -0.72 2.64
C ALA A 92 24.89 -0.73 2.66
N LYS A 93 25.52 -1.66 3.40
CA LYS A 93 26.98 -1.82 3.43
C LYS A 93 27.50 -2.61 2.22
N THR A 94 26.84 -3.69 1.82
CA THR A 94 27.25 -4.50 0.66
C THR A 94 26.97 -3.78 -0.67
N LEU A 95 25.93 -2.96 -0.73
CA LEU A 95 25.48 -2.20 -1.91
C LEU A 95 26.30 -0.92 -2.19
N ALA A 96 27.21 -0.56 -1.28
CA ALA A 96 28.23 0.48 -1.49
C ALA A 96 29.50 -0.07 -2.17
N SER A 97 29.70 -1.40 -2.14
CA SER A 97 30.75 -2.10 -2.87
C SER A 97 30.20 -2.49 -4.24
N SER A 98 30.59 -1.74 -5.27
CA SER A 98 30.07 -1.84 -6.63
C SER A 98 30.27 -3.22 -7.26
N MET A 99 29.22 -4.04 -7.33
CA MET A 99 28.92 -4.96 -8.43
C MET A 99 27.41 -5.21 -8.42
N TYR A 100 26.68 -4.30 -9.04
CA TYR A 100 25.24 -4.44 -9.24
C TYR A 100 25.01 -5.25 -10.52
N ASP A 101 24.38 -6.41 -10.39
CA ASP A 101 24.09 -7.30 -11.50
C ASP A 101 22.74 -6.94 -12.12
N ALA A 102 22.76 -6.66 -13.42
CA ALA A 102 21.56 -6.37 -14.22
C ALA A 102 20.65 -7.61 -14.34
N SER A 103 21.21 -8.82 -14.29
CA SER A 103 20.43 -10.06 -14.31
C SER A 103 19.59 -10.20 -13.03
N LEU A 104 20.20 -9.95 -11.87
CA LEU A 104 19.50 -9.91 -10.59
C LEU A 104 18.41 -8.83 -10.55
N ALA A 105 18.60 -7.71 -11.26
CA ALA A 105 17.57 -6.67 -11.37
C ALA A 105 16.34 -7.14 -12.15
N ALA A 106 16.56 -7.90 -13.22
CA ALA A 106 15.49 -8.52 -13.99
C ALA A 106 14.73 -9.57 -13.16
N GLU A 107 15.45 -10.38 -12.37
CA GLU A 107 14.81 -11.34 -11.46
C GLU A 107 13.95 -10.66 -10.41
N TRP A 108 14.45 -9.58 -9.79
CA TRP A 108 13.66 -8.78 -8.86
C TRP A 108 12.45 -8.15 -9.53
N SER A 109 12.59 -7.59 -10.74
CA SER A 109 11.47 -7.05 -11.50
C SER A 109 10.36 -8.10 -11.72
N GLN A 110 10.76 -9.32 -12.10
CA GLN A 110 9.81 -10.42 -12.30
C GLN A 110 9.16 -10.87 -10.98
N ALA A 111 9.92 -10.90 -9.88
CA ALA A 111 9.39 -11.22 -8.56
C ALA A 111 8.36 -10.17 -8.08
N LEU A 112 8.63 -8.88 -8.30
CA LEU A 112 7.70 -7.80 -7.97
C LEU A 112 6.37 -7.98 -8.70
N VAL A 113 6.40 -8.26 -10.02
CA VAL A 113 5.20 -8.50 -10.81
C VAL A 113 4.43 -9.72 -10.29
N ARG A 114 5.11 -10.83 -10.03
CA ARG A 114 4.47 -12.06 -9.50
C ARG A 114 3.79 -11.84 -8.15
N ILE A 115 4.41 -11.09 -7.26
CA ILE A 115 3.83 -10.79 -5.94
C ILE A 115 2.63 -9.85 -6.09
N LEU A 116 2.74 -8.83 -6.95
CA LEU A 116 1.65 -7.86 -7.18
C LEU A 116 0.45 -8.48 -7.90
N GLU A 117 0.65 -9.47 -8.76
CA GLU A 117 -0.42 -10.14 -9.50
C GLU A 117 -1.55 -10.63 -8.59
N TRP A 118 -1.22 -11.18 -7.42
CA TRP A 118 -2.21 -11.64 -6.45
C TRP A 118 -2.53 -10.63 -5.35
N LEU A 119 -1.61 -9.70 -5.04
CA LEU A 119 -1.81 -8.69 -3.99
C LEU A 119 -2.62 -7.47 -4.44
N ALA A 120 -2.36 -6.95 -5.63
CA ALA A 120 -2.96 -5.71 -6.12
C ALA A 120 -4.49 -5.82 -6.18
N PRO A 121 -5.11 -6.88 -6.73
CA PRO A 121 -6.58 -6.98 -6.76
C PRO A 121 -7.22 -6.94 -5.37
N LEU A 122 -6.59 -7.58 -4.37
CA LEU A 122 -7.07 -7.60 -2.99
C LEU A 122 -6.95 -6.22 -2.32
N ALA A 123 -5.87 -5.47 -2.63
CA ALA A 123 -5.66 -4.11 -2.14
C ALA A 123 -6.69 -3.13 -2.73
N HIS A 124 -6.92 -3.17 -4.04
CA HIS A 124 -7.94 -2.35 -4.70
C HIS A 124 -9.34 -2.63 -4.15
N ASN A 125 -9.64 -3.90 -3.85
CA ASN A 125 -10.90 -4.30 -3.23
C ASN A 125 -11.10 -3.71 -1.82
N ILE A 126 -10.05 -3.51 -1.02
CA ILE A 126 -10.16 -2.81 0.28
C ILE A 126 -10.58 -1.36 0.09
N ILE A 127 -9.99 -0.64 -0.87
CA ILE A 127 -10.32 0.77 -1.12
C ILE A 127 -11.77 0.91 -1.58
N ARG A 128 -12.20 0.05 -2.52
CA ARG A 128 -13.59 0.02 -2.99
C ARG A 128 -14.54 -0.28 -1.85
N TRP A 129 -14.26 -1.32 -1.06
CA TRP A 129 -15.07 -1.70 0.10
C TRP A 129 -15.18 -0.55 1.12
N GLN A 130 -14.09 0.16 1.41
CA GLN A 130 -14.11 1.32 2.31
C GLN A 130 -14.96 2.48 1.76
N SER A 131 -14.83 2.83 0.48
CA SER A 131 -15.69 3.85 -0.15
C SER A 131 -17.17 3.45 -0.16
N GLU A 132 -17.44 2.15 -0.22
CA GLU A 132 -18.80 1.61 -0.16
C GLU A 132 -19.42 1.62 1.24
N HIS A 133 -18.61 1.74 2.30
CA HIS A 133 -19.06 1.70 3.69
C HIS A 133 -18.93 3.05 4.43
N ASN A 134 -18.33 4.07 3.80
CA ASN A 134 -18.28 5.45 4.29
C ASN A 134 -19.46 6.26 3.71
N PHE A 135 -20.64 6.09 4.33
CA PHE A 135 -21.98 6.30 3.76
C PHE A 135 -22.49 7.76 3.65
N GLU A 136 -21.64 8.79 3.59
CA GLU A 136 -22.14 10.15 3.34
C GLU A 136 -22.39 10.46 1.83
N GLU A 137 -21.88 9.64 0.89
CA GLU A 137 -21.94 9.96 -0.56
C GLU A 137 -22.60 8.88 -1.45
N GLN A 138 -23.57 8.10 -0.94
CA GLN A 138 -24.08 6.90 -1.65
C GLN A 138 -25.44 7.01 -2.34
N GLN A 139 -25.75 8.15 -2.96
CA GLN A 139 -26.78 8.15 -3.99
C GLN A 139 -26.14 7.92 -5.36
N MET A 140 -26.54 6.81 -5.99
CA MET A 140 -26.65 6.70 -7.45
C MET A 140 -25.44 6.22 -8.27
N VAL A 141 -24.70 5.19 -7.86
CA VAL A 141 -23.93 4.39 -8.84
C VAL A 141 -24.03 2.89 -8.52
N SER A 142 -24.35 2.11 -9.55
CA SER A 142 -24.47 0.64 -9.57
C SER A 142 -23.35 -0.03 -8.76
N ARG A 143 -23.69 -0.60 -7.59
CA ARG A 143 -22.74 -1.13 -6.61
C ARG A 143 -22.22 -2.51 -7.05
N SER A 144 -20.98 -2.59 -7.49
CA SER A 144 -20.26 -3.85 -7.48
C SER A 144 -19.93 -4.22 -6.03
N ASN A 145 -20.84 -4.88 -5.31
CA ASN A 145 -20.62 -5.20 -3.89
C ASN A 145 -19.36 -6.09 -3.74
N VAL A 146 -18.28 -5.53 -3.21
CA VAL A 146 -17.06 -6.28 -2.90
C VAL A 146 -17.25 -7.01 -1.58
N LEU A 147 -16.97 -8.31 -1.53
CA LEU A 147 -17.06 -9.08 -0.30
C LEU A 147 -15.78 -8.93 0.51
N LEU A 148 -15.88 -8.89 1.84
CA LEU A 148 -14.72 -8.72 2.74
C LEU A 148 -13.67 -9.85 2.58
N VAL A 149 -14.09 -11.06 2.18
CA VAL A 149 -13.19 -12.19 1.87
C VAL A 149 -12.40 -12.00 0.57
N GLN A 150 -12.86 -11.15 -0.35
CA GLN A 150 -12.15 -10.78 -1.57
C GLN A 150 -11.12 -9.67 -1.32
N THR A 151 -10.87 -9.35 -0.05
CA THR A 151 -9.98 -8.28 0.38
C THR A 151 -8.89 -8.83 1.29
N LEU A 152 -7.94 -7.97 1.65
CA LEU A 152 -6.86 -8.28 2.60
C LEU A 152 -7.32 -8.46 4.05
N HIS A 153 -8.60 -8.27 4.38
CA HIS A 153 -9.11 -8.24 5.76
C HIS A 153 -8.82 -9.50 6.57
N PHE A 154 -8.92 -10.67 5.95
CA PHE A 154 -8.65 -11.95 6.60
C PHE A 154 -7.23 -12.48 6.31
N ALA A 155 -6.39 -11.71 5.62
CA ALA A 155 -5.04 -12.13 5.31
C ALA A 155 -4.17 -12.20 6.57
N ASP A 156 -3.34 -13.23 6.68
CA ASP A 156 -2.38 -13.41 7.77
C ASP A 156 -1.38 -12.26 7.78
N ARG A 157 -1.29 -11.58 8.93
CA ARG A 157 -0.47 -10.39 9.06
C ARG A 157 1.01 -10.69 8.81
N ALA A 158 1.56 -11.76 9.35
CA ALA A 158 2.98 -12.05 9.24
C ALA A 158 3.39 -12.36 7.79
N LYS A 159 2.56 -13.13 7.08
CA LYS A 159 2.78 -13.43 5.65
C LYS A 159 2.68 -12.16 4.80
N MET A 160 1.72 -11.31 5.09
CA MET A 160 1.54 -10.03 4.40
C MET A 160 2.70 -9.06 4.65
N GLU A 161 3.17 -8.97 5.90
CA GLU A 161 4.32 -8.14 6.25
C GLU A 161 5.61 -8.63 5.55
N ALA A 162 5.79 -9.95 5.42
CA ALA A 162 6.89 -10.54 4.68
C ALA A 162 6.82 -10.21 3.17
N ALA A 163 5.66 -10.42 2.53
CA ALA A 163 5.47 -10.14 1.11
C ALA A 163 5.69 -8.66 0.78
N ILE A 164 5.17 -7.75 1.61
CA ILE A 164 5.41 -6.30 1.45
C ILE A 164 6.90 -5.97 1.65
N THR A 165 7.59 -6.63 2.58
CA THR A 165 9.03 -6.42 2.77
C THR A 165 9.82 -6.85 1.53
N GLU A 166 9.48 -7.98 0.92
CA GLU A 166 10.09 -8.43 -0.35
C GLU A 166 9.85 -7.42 -1.47
N LEU A 167 8.64 -6.89 -1.59
CA LEU A 167 8.33 -5.82 -2.55
C LEU A 167 9.22 -4.59 -2.34
N LEU A 168 9.41 -4.15 -1.10
CA LEU A 168 10.22 -2.97 -0.78
C LEU A 168 11.72 -3.20 -1.06
N VAL A 169 12.23 -4.40 -0.77
CA VAL A 169 13.62 -4.77 -1.06
C VAL A 169 13.85 -4.83 -2.57
N GLY A 170 12.97 -5.49 -3.32
CA GLY A 170 13.06 -5.58 -4.78
C GLY A 170 12.97 -4.21 -5.43
N LEU A 171 12.02 -3.37 -5.00
CA LEU A 171 11.87 -2.00 -5.51
C LEU A 171 13.12 -1.17 -5.23
N ASN A 172 13.70 -1.26 -4.03
CA ASN A 172 14.94 -0.59 -3.68
C ASN A 172 16.11 -1.03 -4.58
N TYR A 173 16.20 -2.32 -4.92
CA TYR A 173 17.23 -2.85 -5.81
C TYR A 173 17.08 -2.33 -7.25
N VAL A 174 15.88 -2.45 -7.83
CA VAL A 174 15.57 -2.02 -9.21
C VAL A 174 15.77 -0.50 -9.39
N TYR A 175 15.33 0.30 -8.42
CA TYR A 175 15.50 1.76 -8.47
C TYR A 175 16.98 2.18 -8.54
N ARG A 176 17.85 1.54 -7.76
CA ARG A 176 19.28 1.90 -7.74
C ARG A 176 20.00 1.56 -9.06
N ILE A 177 19.64 0.45 -9.70
CA ILE A 177 20.10 0.11 -11.05
C ILE A 177 19.65 1.19 -12.04
N GLY A 178 18.36 1.53 -12.06
CA GLY A 178 17.81 2.54 -12.98
C GLY A 178 18.49 3.91 -12.83
N LYS A 179 18.75 4.33 -11.58
CA LYS A 179 19.50 5.57 -11.30
C LYS A 179 20.94 5.50 -11.83
N ALA A 180 21.65 4.40 -11.59
CA ALA A 180 23.03 4.22 -12.05
C ALA A 180 23.15 4.17 -13.58
N HIS A 181 22.12 3.75 -14.31
CA HIS A 181 22.07 3.83 -15.78
C HIS A 181 21.76 5.24 -16.28
N ASN A 182 20.84 5.96 -15.62
CA ASN A 182 20.50 7.34 -15.98
C ASN A 182 21.66 8.33 -15.75
N GLU A 183 22.44 8.16 -14.67
CA GLU A 183 23.62 8.99 -14.40
C GLU A 183 24.76 8.76 -15.42
N LYS A 184 24.83 7.57 -16.04
CA LYS A 184 25.81 7.27 -17.10
C LYS A 184 25.37 7.76 -18.48
N ALA A 185 24.09 8.07 -18.67
CA ALA A 185 23.51 8.50 -19.94
C ALA A 185 23.50 10.03 -20.13
N LEU A 186 23.88 10.81 -19.10
CA LEU A 186 24.08 12.25 -19.22
C LEU A 186 25.58 12.57 -19.16
N PRO A 187 26.26 12.76 -20.29
CA PRO A 187 27.57 13.41 -20.26
C PRO A 187 27.32 14.88 -19.90
N GLU A 188 27.92 15.32 -18.80
CA GLU A 188 28.02 16.72 -18.44
C GLU A 188 28.51 17.51 -19.67
N SER A 189 27.68 18.42 -20.19
CA SER A 189 28.21 19.45 -21.07
C SER A 189 29.05 20.37 -20.20
N THR A 190 30.32 20.52 -20.58
CA THR A 190 31.26 21.47 -20.00
C THR A 190 30.67 22.87 -20.06
N GLY A 191 30.05 23.29 -18.96
CA GLY A 191 29.73 24.69 -18.71
C GLY A 191 31.04 25.42 -18.43
N ILE A 192 31.65 25.96 -19.48
CA ILE A 192 32.71 26.97 -19.42
C ILE A 192 32.14 28.18 -18.65
N GLY A 193 32.37 28.22 -17.35
CA GLY A 193 32.27 29.42 -16.54
C GLY A 193 33.58 30.19 -16.66
N CYS A 194 33.68 31.04 -17.68
CA CYS A 194 34.77 32.01 -17.78
C CYS A 194 34.63 32.98 -16.59
N ASN A 195 35.50 32.83 -15.58
CA ASN A 195 35.57 33.75 -14.45
C ASN A 195 36.00 35.13 -14.96
N GLN A 196 35.05 36.03 -15.10
CA GLN A 196 35.30 37.44 -15.31
C GLN A 196 35.31 38.14 -13.95
N TYR A 197 36.51 38.32 -13.38
CA TYR A 197 36.75 39.34 -12.36
C TYR A 197 38.02 40.09 -12.76
N ALA A 198 37.83 41.20 -13.46
CA ALA A 198 38.83 42.23 -13.54
C ALA A 198 38.84 42.98 -12.20
N LEU A 199 39.93 42.86 -11.44
CA LEU A 199 40.34 43.87 -10.47
C LEU A 199 41.83 44.14 -10.69
N GLN A 200 42.08 45.05 -11.62
CA GLN A 200 43.35 45.73 -11.81
C GLN A 200 43.56 46.63 -10.58
N GLY A 201 44.34 46.16 -9.62
CA GLY A 201 44.87 46.96 -8.54
C GLY A 201 46.38 46.87 -8.58
N ASP A 202 47.03 47.80 -9.26
CA ASP A 202 48.44 48.08 -9.06
C ASP A 202 48.68 49.57 -9.30
N GLY A 203 48.77 50.30 -8.19
CA GLY A 203 49.46 51.57 -8.13
C GLY A 203 50.76 51.35 -7.38
N ILE A 204 51.90 51.34 -8.08
CA ILE A 204 53.21 51.65 -7.51
C ILE A 204 54.06 52.42 -8.54
N ARG A 205 54.42 53.63 -8.09
CA ARG A 205 55.51 54.54 -8.50
C ARG A 205 55.24 55.59 -9.58
#